data_AF-A0A7C2WWU6-F1
#
_entry.id   AF-A0A7C2WWU6-F1
#
_cell.length_a   1.000
_cell.length_b   1.000
_cell.length_c   1.000
_cell.angle_alpha   90.00
_cell.angle_beta   90.00
_cell.angle_gamma   90.00
#
_symmetry.space_group_name_H-M   'P 1'
#
loop_
_entity.id
_entity.type
_entity.pdbx_description
1 polymer ?
#
loop_
_entity_poly.entity_id
_entity_poly.type
_entity_poly.pdbx_seq_one_letter_code
_entity_poly.pdbx_strand_id
1 'polypeptide(L)' 'MNDKQRNLRRRQRRVRKLRALKTRLEETQDVKTRRRLIEKIRRISPWEPIPDK' A
#
# COMPACT_ATOMS: atom_id res chain seq x y z
N MET A 1 -7.48 -9.61 24.10
CA MET A 1 -6.35 -9.38 23.16
C MET A 1 -5.68 -8.07 23.56
N ASN A 2 -4.37 -8.09 23.87
CA ASN A 2 -3.67 -6.93 24.44
C ASN A 2 -3.42 -5.83 23.37
N ASP A 3 -3.30 -4.57 23.77
CA ASP A 3 -3.15 -3.42 22.85
C ASP A 3 -1.90 -3.50 21.98
N LYS A 4 -0.81 -4.04 22.54
CA LYS A 4 0.41 -4.34 21.80
C LYS A 4 0.16 -5.29 20.62
N GLN A 5 -0.64 -6.34 20.82
CA GLN A 5 -0.98 -7.30 19.77
C GLN A 5 -1.91 -6.67 18.72
N ARG A 6 -2.86 -5.82 19.14
CA ARG A 6 -3.74 -5.08 18.22
C ARG A 6 -2.94 -4.16 17.30
N ASN A 7 -2.01 -3.39 17.86
CA ASN A 7 -1.14 -2.50 17.09
C ASN A 7 -0.23 -3.25 16.13
N LEU A 8 0.34 -4.38 16.57
CA LEU A 8 1.14 -5.25 15.72
C LEU A 8 0.33 -5.77 14.52
N ARG A 9 -0.89 -6.28 14.76
CA ARG A 9 -1.79 -6.75 13.68
C ARG A 9 -2.16 -5.62 12.72
N ARG A 10 -2.44 -4.41 13.21
CA ARG A 10 -2.71 -3.24 12.37
C ARG A 10 -1.51 -2.88 11.49
N ARG A 11 -0.30 -2.90 12.04
CA ARG A 11 0.95 -2.67 11.29
C ARG A 11 1.14 -3.74 10.21
N GLN A 12 1.00 -5.02 10.55
CA GLN A 12 1.12 -6.13 9.59
C GLN A 12 0.09 -6.01 8.46
N ARG A 13 -1.16 -5.69 8.77
CA ARG A 13 -2.21 -5.45 7.76
C ARG A 13 -1.84 -4.29 6.84
N ARG A 14 -1.32 -3.19 7.39
CA ARG A 14 -0.86 -2.04 6.60
C ARG A 14 0.25 -2.43 5.64
N VAL A 15 1.27 -3.13 6.12
CA VAL A 15 2.40 -3.60 5.30
C VAL A 15 1.93 -4.55 4.18
N ARG A 16 1.07 -5.53 4.50
CA ARG A 16 0.52 -6.46 3.51
C ARG A 16 -0.29 -5.71 2.43
N LYS A 17 -1.10 -4.74 2.84
CA LYS A 17 -1.90 -3.93 1.92
C LYS A 17 -1.01 -3.08 1.00
N LEU A 18 0.03 -2.46 1.53
CA LEU A 18 0.99 -1.67 0.74
C LEU A 18 1.72 -2.55 -0.27
N ARG A 19 2.21 -3.73 0.13
CA ARG A 19 2.84 -4.68 -0.79
C ARG A 19 1.91 -5.07 -1.94
N ALA A 20 0.67 -5.45 -1.63
CA ALA A 20 -0.30 -5.83 -2.66
C ALA A 20 -0.62 -4.67 -3.62
N LEU A 21 -0.69 -3.43 -3.13
CA LEU A 21 -0.89 -2.26 -4.00
C LEU A 21 0.31 -1.98 -4.90
N LYS A 22 1.53 -2.16 -4.39
CA LYS A 22 2.77 -2.01 -5.18
C LYS A 22 2.87 -3.07 -6.27
N THR A 23 2.61 -4.33 -5.94
CA THR A 23 2.58 -5.42 -6.95
C THR A 23 1.57 -5.11 -8.06
N ARG A 24 0.35 -4.71 -7.71
CA ARG A 24 -0.66 -4.31 -8.71
C ARG A 24 -0.24 -3.08 -9.54
N LEU A 25 0.53 -2.18 -8.94
CA LEU A 25 1.04 -0.99 -9.62
C LEU A 25 2.06 -1.36 -10.69
N GLU A 26 2.95 -2.32 -10.38
CA GLU A 26 3.96 -2.85 -11.31
C GLU A 26 3.33 -3.67 -12.45
N GLU A 27 2.24 -4.40 -12.18
CA GLU A 27 1.52 -5.18 -13.19
C GLU A 27 0.60 -4.34 -14.08
N THR A 28 0.17 -3.16 -13.62
CA THR A 28 -0.79 -2.31 -14.32
C THR A 28 -0.11 -1.47 -15.41
N GLN A 29 -0.56 -1.65 -16.65
CA GLN A 29 -0.18 -0.79 -17.78
C GLN A 29 -1.16 0.39 -18.00
N ASP A 30 -2.38 0.33 -17.44
CA ASP A 30 -3.35 1.41 -17.55
C ASP A 30 -2.99 2.60 -16.65
N VAL A 31 -2.73 3.75 -17.27
CA VAL A 31 -2.37 5.00 -16.60
C VAL A 31 -3.43 5.45 -15.60
N LYS A 32 -4.73 5.25 -15.88
CA LYS A 32 -5.80 5.66 -14.96
C LYS A 32 -5.79 4.80 -13.70
N THR A 33 -5.69 3.48 -13.85
CA THR A 33 -5.60 2.53 -12.74
C THR A 33 -4.32 2.75 -11.94
N ARG A 34 -3.21 3.03 -12.61
CA ARG A 34 -1.92 3.35 -12.00
C ARG A 34 -2.03 4.57 -11.08
N ARG A 35 -2.59 5.69 -11.55
CA ARG A 35 -2.83 6.89 -10.73
C ARG A 35 -3.68 6.59 -9.49
N ARG A 36 -4.76 5.81 -9.64
CA ARG A 36 -5.62 5.41 -8.51
C ARG A 36 -4.88 4.55 -7.49
N LEU A 37 -3.98 3.67 -7.93
CA LEU A 37 -3.16 2.85 -7.03
C LEU A 37 -2.14 3.70 -6.25
N ILE A 38 -1.49 4.66 -6.92
CA ILE A 38 -0.59 5.63 -6.30
C ILE A 38 -1.32 6.43 -5.22
N GLU A 39 -2.51 6.96 -5.52
CA GLU A 39 -3.33 7.68 -4.52
C GLU A 39 -3.68 6.79 -3.32
N LYS A 40 -4.06 5.53 -3.55
CA LYS A 40 -4.36 4.58 -2.48
C LYS A 40 -3.13 4.30 -1.61
N ILE A 41 -1.94 4.18 -2.20
CA ILE A 41 -0.69 4.01 -1.48
C ILE A 41 -0.43 5.24 -0.60
N ARG A 42 -0.50 6.46 -1.17
CA ARG A 42 -0.27 7.72 -0.43
C ARG A 42 -1.25 7.93 0.72
N ARG A 43 -2.53 7.54 0.57
CA ARG A 43 -3.51 7.61 1.67
C ARG A 43 -3.16 6.70 2.84
N ILE A 44 -2.46 5.59 2.60
CA ILE A 44 -2.06 4.63 3.64
C ILE A 44 -0.73 5.03 4.28
N SER A 45 0.21 5.50 3.46
CA SER A 45 1.56 5.89 3.83
C SER A 45 1.99 7.03 2.89
N PRO A 46 1.92 8.29 3.35
CA PRO A 46 2.24 9.45 2.51
C PRO A 46 3.67 9.46 1.98
N TRP A 47 4.60 8.86 2.74
CA TRP A 47 6.04 8.84 2.49
C TRP A 47 6.51 7.53 1.85
N GLU A 48 5.57 6.71 1.38
CA GLU A 48 5.90 5.42 0.79
C GLU A 48 6.62 5.61 -0.56
N PRO A 49 7.76 4.94 -0.81
CA PRO A 49 8.38 4.95 -2.12
C PRO A 49 7.46 4.24 -3.13
N ILE A 50 7.17 4.93 -4.22
CA ILE A 50 6.30 4.47 -5.32
C ILE A 50 7.22 4.13 -6.50
N PRO A 51 7.18 2.89 -7.02
CA PRO A 51 7.99 2.51 -8.17
C PRO A 51 7.49 3.21 -9.44
N ASP A 52 8.41 3.82 -10.20
CA ASP A 52 8.09 4.64 -11.39
C ASP A 52 7.78 3.84 -12.65
N LYS A 53 8.20 2.56 -12.71
CA LYS A 53 8.06 1.65 -13.86
C LYS A 53 6.69 1.68 -14.53
#